data_AF-A0A1A9Z2L0-F1
#
_entry.id   AF-A0A1A9Z2L0-F1
#
_cell.length_a   1.000
_cell.length_b   1.000
_cell.length_c   1.000
_cell.angle_alpha   90.00
_cell.angle_beta   90.00
_cell.angle_gamma   90.00
#
_symmetry.space_group_name_H-M   'P 1'
#
loop_
_entity.id
_entity.type
_entity.pdbx_description
1 polymer ?
#
loop_
_entity_poly.entity_id
_entity_poly.type
_entity_poly.pdbx_seq_one_letter_code
_entity_poly.pdbx_strand_id
1 'polypeptide(L)'
;MTIAEQLEAKGREKGKHEGYQLGRQDAIRQLAKQLFANGVDRQIIKTSTGSGTVYSGLEGSETHEARMIKSDYTGQYPVDAVTIEKFAELIGKTDEAVRLMIKREKLPVVDFQDPNKPNSRVSETWIYLAEFNRIVREAYFNRPAEERDAWLKWLGL
;
A
#
# COMPACT_ATOMS: atom_id res chain seq x y z
N MET A 1 45.87 -33.69 9.04
CA MET A 1 45.38 -32.48 8.35
C MET A 1 46.18 -31.31 8.89
N THR A 2 46.81 -30.54 8.02
CA THR A 2 47.62 -29.37 8.41
C THR A 2 46.72 -28.16 8.67
N ILE A 3 47.22 -27.17 9.39
CA ILE A 3 46.48 -25.92 9.67
C ILE A 3 46.09 -25.22 8.35
N ALA A 4 46.94 -25.30 7.33
CA ALA A 4 46.66 -24.78 5.99
C ALA A 4 45.49 -25.50 5.31
N GLU A 5 45.48 -26.84 5.33
CA GLU A 5 44.39 -27.65 4.78
C GLU A 5 43.05 -27.38 5.47
N GLN A 6 43.06 -27.17 6.79
CA GLN A 6 41.86 -26.87 7.57
C GLN A 6 41.30 -25.47 7.25
N LEU A 7 42.17 -24.48 7.05
CA LEU A 7 41.77 -23.13 6.64
C LEU A 7 41.21 -23.11 5.22
N GLU A 8 41.79 -23.86 4.29
CA GLU A 8 41.28 -24.00 2.92
C GLU A 8 39.92 -24.71 2.87
N ALA A 9 39.72 -25.76 3.68
CA ALA A 9 38.44 -26.46 3.77
C ALA A 9 37.35 -25.52 4.31
N LYS A 10 37.65 -24.77 5.37
CA LYS A 10 36.74 -23.78 5.95
C LYS A 10 36.43 -22.63 4.98
N GLY A 11 37.42 -22.18 4.21
CA GLY A 11 37.22 -21.18 3.16
C GLY A 11 36.30 -21.67 2.05
N ARG A 12 36.48 -22.92 1.59
CA ARG A 12 35.61 -23.56 0.58
C ARG A 12 34.18 -23.76 1.07
N GLU A 13 33.98 -24.21 2.31
CA GLU A 13 32.64 -24.35 2.89
C GLU A 13 31.94 -23.01 3.06
N LYS A 14 32.66 -22.00 3.55
CA LYS A 14 32.14 -20.64 3.67
C LYS A 14 31.73 -20.07 2.31
N GLY A 15 32.57 -20.23 1.29
CA GLY A 15 32.25 -19.78 -0.08
C GLY A 15 31.06 -20.51 -0.69
N LYS A 16 30.91 -21.82 -0.45
CA LYS A 16 29.71 -22.58 -0.88
C LYS A 16 28.45 -22.09 -0.20
N HIS A 17 28.52 -21.87 1.12
CA HIS A 17 27.39 -21.39 1.90
C HIS A 17 26.99 -19.98 1.48
N GLU A 18 27.95 -19.06 1.34
CA GLU A 18 27.73 -17.69 0.86
C GLU A 18 27.16 -17.68 -0.56
N GLY A 19 27.71 -18.48 -1.47
CA GLY A 19 27.21 -18.60 -2.83
C GLY A 19 25.78 -19.15 -2.91
N TYR A 20 25.43 -20.15 -2.09
CA TYR A 20 24.07 -20.68 -2.00
C TYR A 20 23.09 -19.63 -1.46
N GLN A 21 23.49 -18.90 -0.41
CA GLN A 21 22.66 -17.83 0.14
C GLN A 21 22.45 -16.69 -0.87
N LEU A 22 23.51 -16.28 -1.57
CA LEU A 22 23.45 -15.22 -2.59
C LEU A 22 22.56 -15.63 -3.76
N GLY A 23 22.75 -16.83 -4.31
CA GLY A 23 21.92 -17.35 -5.41
C GLY A 23 20.45 -17.50 -5.03
N ARG A 24 20.16 -17.92 -3.79
CA ARG A 24 18.79 -17.97 -3.26
C ARG A 24 18.16 -16.58 -3.15
N GLN A 25 18.92 -15.59 -2.67
CA GLN A 25 18.44 -14.21 -2.58
C GLN A 25 18.17 -13.61 -3.96
N ASP A 26 19.06 -13.85 -4.93
CA ASP A 26 18.89 -13.35 -6.30
C ASP A 26 17.69 -13.98 -7.00
N ALA A 27 17.47 -15.29 -6.83
CA ALA A 27 16.29 -15.97 -7.35
C ALA A 27 14.99 -15.41 -6.76
N ILE A 28 14.94 -15.19 -5.43
CA ILE A 28 13.78 -14.60 -4.76
C ILE A 28 13.52 -13.17 -5.26
N ARG A 29 14.59 -12.39 -5.49
CA ARG A 29 14.50 -11.04 -6.01
C ARG A 29 13.95 -11.00 -7.44
N GLN A 30 14.40 -11.91 -8.31
CA GLN A 30 13.90 -12.01 -9.68
C GLN A 30 12.43 -12.42 -9.72
N LEU A 31 12.05 -13.41 -8.90
CA LEU A 31 10.66 -13.84 -8.77
C LEU A 31 9.76 -12.69 -8.27
N ALA A 32 10.20 -11.97 -7.24
CA ALA A 32 9.46 -10.82 -6.73
C ALA A 32 9.24 -9.75 -7.81
N LYS A 33 10.27 -9.43 -8.62
CA LYS A 33 10.15 -8.49 -9.76
C LYS A 33 9.09 -8.93 -10.76
N GLN A 34 9.04 -10.22 -11.11
CA GLN A 34 8.06 -10.76 -12.04
C GLN A 34 6.63 -10.68 -11.47
N LEU A 35 6.45 -11.03 -10.21
CA LEU A 35 5.15 -10.94 -9.55
C LEU A 35 4.66 -9.49 -9.47
N PHE A 36 5.56 -8.54 -9.22
CA PHE A 36 5.23 -7.11 -9.30
C PHE A 36 4.82 -6.67 -10.70
N ALA A 37 5.57 -7.07 -11.72
CA ALA A 37 5.25 -6.73 -13.11
C ALA A 37 3.88 -7.28 -13.54
N ASN A 38 3.46 -8.40 -12.94
CA ASN A 38 2.15 -9.01 -13.17
C ASN A 38 1.03 -8.47 -12.26
N GLY A 39 1.28 -7.40 -11.50
CA GLY A 39 0.27 -6.72 -10.69
C GLY A 39 -0.11 -7.42 -9.37
N VAL A 40 0.69 -8.39 -8.90
CA VAL A 40 0.43 -9.07 -7.63
C VAL A 40 0.73 -8.12 -6.46
N ASP A 41 -0.17 -8.12 -5.47
CA ASP A 41 -0.07 -7.26 -4.29
C ASP A 41 1.23 -7.48 -3.47
N ARG A 42 1.77 -6.39 -2.92
CA ARG A 42 3.04 -6.36 -2.16
C ARG A 42 3.00 -7.23 -0.91
N GLN A 43 1.89 -7.27 -0.19
CA GLN A 43 1.75 -8.08 1.02
C GLN A 43 1.74 -9.56 0.67
N ILE A 44 1.09 -9.94 -0.43
CA ILE A 44 1.09 -11.31 -0.94
C ILE A 44 2.50 -11.73 -1.37
N ILE A 45 3.26 -10.86 -2.03
CA ILE A 45 4.65 -11.16 -2.40
C ILE A 45 5.54 -11.26 -1.15
N LYS A 46 5.36 -10.39 -0.15
CA LYS A 46 6.12 -10.43 1.12
C LYS A 46 5.89 -11.72 1.91
N THR A 47 4.64 -12.18 2.01
CA THR A 47 4.31 -13.42 2.73
C THR A 47 4.71 -14.67 1.95
N SER A 48 4.57 -14.67 0.61
CA SER A 48 4.94 -15.81 -0.24
C SER A 48 6.45 -15.96 -0.48
N THR A 49 7.21 -14.86 -0.50
CA THR A 49 8.68 -14.91 -0.63
C THR A 49 9.40 -15.07 0.71
N GLY A 50 8.66 -15.08 1.83
CA GLY A 50 9.18 -15.31 3.18
C GLY A 50 10.24 -14.28 3.61
N SER A 51 10.22 -13.05 3.07
CA SER A 51 11.30 -12.08 3.23
C SER A 51 10.81 -10.67 3.53
N GLY A 52 10.86 -10.30 4.81
CA GLY A 52 10.72 -8.91 5.27
C GLY A 52 11.91 -8.00 4.91
N THR A 53 13.03 -8.56 4.44
CA THR A 53 14.33 -7.85 4.35
C THR A 53 14.86 -7.65 2.92
N VAL A 54 14.31 -8.33 1.90
CA VAL A 54 14.87 -8.32 0.52
C VAL A 54 14.59 -7.02 -0.25
N TYR A 55 13.78 -6.12 0.31
CA TYR A 55 13.34 -4.90 -0.36
C TYR A 55 14.29 -3.70 -0.25
N SER A 56 15.27 -3.71 0.65
CA SER A 56 16.17 -2.57 0.85
C SER A 56 17.10 -2.29 -0.35
N GLY A 57 17.34 -3.28 -1.21
CA GLY A 57 18.26 -3.15 -2.35
C GLY A 57 17.58 -3.04 -3.72
N LEU A 58 16.27 -2.84 -3.81
CA LEU A 58 15.56 -2.56 -5.08
C LEU A 58 15.16 -1.09 -5.23
N GLU A 59 15.58 -0.24 -4.29
CA GLU A 59 15.25 1.19 -4.25
C GLU A 59 16.03 2.06 -5.25
N GLY A 60 16.89 1.48 -6.07
CA GLY A 60 17.63 2.18 -7.12
C GLY A 60 16.94 2.04 -8.48
N SER A 61 16.07 2.99 -8.81
CA SER A 61 15.43 3.29 -10.12
C SER A 61 13.91 3.46 -10.04
N GLU A 62 13.34 3.63 -8.85
CA GLU A 62 12.01 4.22 -8.75
C GLU A 62 12.15 5.72 -9.00
N THR A 63 11.56 6.19 -10.10
CA THR A 63 11.38 7.62 -10.36
C THR A 63 10.81 8.28 -9.10
N HIS A 64 11.14 9.55 -8.87
CA HIS A 64 10.67 10.28 -7.69
C HIS A 64 9.14 10.18 -7.51
N GLU A 65 8.39 10.04 -8.61
CA GLU A 65 6.96 9.72 -8.64
C GLU A 65 6.61 8.36 -8.01
N ALA A 66 7.36 7.30 -8.30
CA ALA A 66 7.12 5.95 -7.73
C ALA A 66 7.53 5.83 -6.25
N ARG A 67 8.52 6.61 -5.80
CA ARG A 67 8.89 6.72 -4.37
C ARG A 67 7.82 7.45 -3.56
N MET A 68 7.21 8.49 -4.13
CA MET A 68 6.09 9.24 -3.53
C MET A 68 4.81 8.41 -3.37
N ILE A 69 4.63 7.35 -4.18
CA ILE A 69 3.48 6.43 -4.05
C ILE A 69 3.65 5.45 -2.87
N LYS A 70 4.85 5.30 -2.31
CA LYS A 70 5.20 4.26 -1.34
C LYS A 70 5.62 4.71 0.05
N SER A 71 6.09 5.94 0.24
CA SER A 71 6.46 6.37 1.58
C SER A 71 5.21 6.75 2.37
N ASP A 72 4.83 5.88 3.31
CA ASP A 72 4.29 6.27 4.61
C ASP A 72 2.99 7.10 4.67
N TYR A 73 2.08 6.95 3.71
CA TYR A 73 0.70 7.46 3.83
C TYR A 73 -0.23 6.45 4.51
N THR A 74 0.27 5.68 5.48
CA THR A 74 -0.55 5.04 6.49
C THR A 74 -1.01 6.12 7.48
N GLY A 75 -1.89 7.01 7.01
CA GLY A 75 -2.98 7.53 7.85
C GLY A 75 -3.98 6.40 8.10
N GLN A 76 -3.46 5.24 8.51
CA GLN A 76 -4.22 4.04 8.76
C GLN A 76 -4.95 4.32 10.06
N TYR A 77 -6.16 4.82 9.94
CA TYR A 77 -7.12 4.63 11.01
C TYR A 77 -7.08 3.14 11.35
N PRO A 78 -7.11 2.77 12.63
CA PRO A 78 -7.06 1.34 13.02
C PRO A 78 -8.23 0.53 12.44
N VAL A 79 -9.19 1.21 11.81
CA VAL A 79 -10.38 0.69 11.16
C VAL A 79 -10.48 1.25 9.74
N ASP A 80 -10.91 0.40 8.80
CA ASP A 80 -11.05 0.80 7.39
C ASP A 80 -12.35 1.58 7.11
N ALA A 81 -13.25 1.68 8.08
CA ALA A 81 -14.49 2.43 7.98
C ALA A 81 -14.78 3.19 9.27
N VAL A 82 -15.47 4.33 9.15
CA VAL A 82 -15.82 5.20 10.27
C VAL A 82 -17.28 5.62 10.20
N THR A 83 -17.84 6.06 11.33
CA THR A 83 -19.20 6.62 11.37
C THR A 83 -19.27 7.96 10.62
N ILE A 84 -20.50 8.41 10.33
CA ILE A 84 -20.77 9.69 9.64
C ILE A 84 -20.21 10.86 10.46
N GLU A 85 -20.40 10.83 11.78
CA GLU A 85 -19.98 11.88 12.70
C GLU A 85 -18.46 11.99 12.70
N LYS A 86 -17.75 10.85 12.76
CA LYS A 86 -16.29 10.87 12.71
C LYS A 86 -15.79 11.33 11.35
N PHE A 87 -16.40 10.87 10.25
CA PHE A 87 -16.01 11.32 8.92
C PHE A 87 -16.22 12.84 8.75
N ALA A 88 -17.32 13.38 9.27
CA ALA A 88 -17.63 14.80 9.26
C ALA A 88 -16.55 15.63 9.98
N GLU A 89 -16.12 15.17 11.15
CA GLU A 89 -14.99 15.76 11.90
C GLU A 89 -13.71 15.78 11.06
N LEU A 90 -13.37 14.66 10.41
CA LEU A 90 -12.14 14.52 9.63
C LEU A 90 -12.05 15.50 8.44
N ILE A 91 -13.18 15.80 7.81
CA ILE A 91 -13.22 16.68 6.62
C ILE A 91 -13.68 18.11 6.94
N GLY A 92 -13.89 18.44 8.22
CA GLY A 92 -14.35 19.75 8.67
C GLY A 92 -15.74 20.13 8.13
N LYS A 93 -16.68 19.18 8.06
CA LYS A 93 -18.07 19.40 7.65
C LYS A 93 -19.05 19.06 8.77
N THR A 94 -20.30 19.50 8.64
CA THR A 94 -21.37 19.05 9.55
C THR A 94 -21.85 17.65 9.18
N ASP A 95 -22.42 16.93 10.15
CA ASP A 95 -23.00 15.61 9.95
C ASP A 95 -24.08 15.62 8.85
N GLU A 96 -24.95 16.64 8.84
CA GLU A 96 -26.01 16.81 7.83
C GLU A 96 -25.45 16.98 6.42
N ALA A 97 -24.33 17.67 6.27
CA ALA A 97 -23.66 17.83 4.98
C ALA A 97 -23.13 16.48 4.47
N VAL A 98 -22.58 15.64 5.35
CA VAL A 98 -22.12 14.30 5.00
C VAL A 98 -23.31 13.39 4.65
N ARG A 99 -24.41 13.41 5.42
CA ARG A 99 -25.63 12.67 5.05
C ARG A 99 -26.18 13.07 3.69
N LEU A 100 -26.13 14.36 3.35
CA LEU A 100 -26.52 14.84 2.02
C LEU A 100 -25.56 14.35 0.93
N MET A 101 -24.27 14.22 1.22
CA MET A 101 -23.30 13.62 0.29
C MET A 101 -23.58 12.14 0.05
N ILE A 102 -23.92 11.37 1.10
CA ILE A 102 -24.32 9.96 1.00
C ILE A 102 -25.59 9.84 0.14
N LYS A 103 -26.62 10.64 0.42
CA LYS A 103 -27.87 10.65 -0.36
C LYS A 103 -27.65 11.00 -1.85
N ARG A 104 -26.57 11.71 -2.15
CA ARG A 104 -26.16 12.08 -3.52
C ARG A 104 -25.13 11.12 -4.12
N GLU A 105 -24.93 9.96 -3.49
CA GLU A 105 -24.02 8.89 -3.96
C GLU A 105 -22.57 9.37 -4.15
N LYS A 106 -22.13 10.33 -3.32
CA LYS A 106 -20.78 10.91 -3.39
C LYS A 106 -19.75 10.22 -2.50
N LEU A 107 -20.18 9.25 -1.69
CA LEU A 107 -19.35 8.61 -0.68
C LEU A 107 -19.54 7.09 -0.71
N PRO A 108 -18.46 6.30 -0.60
CA PRO A 108 -18.55 4.86 -0.46
C PRO A 108 -19.01 4.51 0.96
N VAL A 109 -20.19 3.90 1.08
CA VAL A 109 -20.79 3.55 2.36
C VAL A 109 -21.08 2.06 2.48
N VAL A 110 -21.10 1.58 3.72
CA VAL A 110 -21.56 0.24 4.10
C VAL A 110 -22.69 0.40 5.11
N ASP A 111 -23.84 -0.21 4.80
CA ASP A 111 -24.99 -0.21 5.68
C ASP A 111 -25.03 -1.51 6.50
N PHE A 112 -25.01 -1.38 7.81
CA PHE A 112 -25.22 -2.47 8.75
C PHE A 112 -26.70 -2.56 9.08
N GLN A 113 -27.32 -3.65 8.64
CA GLN A 113 -28.71 -3.96 8.89
C GLN A 113 -28.85 -5.30 9.62
N ASP A 114 -29.75 -5.37 10.59
CA ASP A 114 -30.09 -6.62 11.27
C ASP A 114 -30.64 -7.62 10.23
N PRO A 115 -30.00 -8.80 10.05
CA PRO A 115 -30.45 -9.81 9.09
C PRO A 115 -31.88 -10.30 9.36
N ASN A 116 -32.33 -10.24 10.61
CA ASN A 116 -33.67 -10.66 11.01
C ASN A 116 -34.71 -9.53 10.82
N LYS A 117 -34.26 -8.31 10.49
CA LYS A 117 -35.11 -7.14 10.25
C LYS A 117 -34.61 -6.36 9.01
N PRO A 118 -34.75 -6.95 7.81
CA PRO A 118 -34.27 -6.38 6.55
C PRO A 118 -34.98 -5.09 6.10
N ASN A 119 -35.99 -4.62 6.86
CA ASN A 119 -36.68 -3.35 6.65
C ASN A 119 -36.60 -2.44 7.89
N SER A 120 -35.66 -2.68 8.81
CA SER A 120 -35.45 -1.80 9.95
C SER A 120 -35.10 -0.39 9.47
N ARG A 121 -35.81 0.61 10.00
CA ARG A 121 -35.50 2.04 9.79
C ARG A 121 -34.19 2.46 10.47
N VAL A 122 -33.69 1.64 11.39
CA VAL A 122 -32.44 1.86 12.09
C VAL A 122 -31.42 0.95 11.40
N SER A 123 -30.71 1.52 10.43
CA SER A 123 -29.48 0.96 9.87
C SER A 123 -28.32 1.87 10.27
N GLU A 124 -27.17 1.27 10.57
CA GLU A 124 -25.97 2.04 10.85
C GLU A 124 -25.16 2.17 9.56
N THR A 125 -24.87 3.39 9.13
CA THR A 125 -24.16 3.66 7.87
C THR A 125 -22.74 4.12 8.18
N TRP A 126 -21.75 3.39 7.66
CA TRP A 126 -20.34 3.70 7.84
C TRP A 126 -19.71 4.09 6.50
N ILE A 127 -18.76 5.02 6.51
CA ILE A 127 -18.00 5.43 5.32
C ILE A 127 -16.73 4.58 5.24
N TYR A 128 -16.52 3.91 4.10
CA TYR A 128 -15.34 3.09 3.86
C TYR A 128 -14.16 3.94 3.37
N LEU A 129 -13.17 4.14 4.23
CA LEU A 129 -12.07 5.09 4.02
C LEU A 129 -11.11 4.67 2.93
N ALA A 130 -10.82 3.38 2.81
CA ALA A 130 -9.87 2.88 1.81
C ALA A 130 -10.35 3.22 0.38
N GLU A 131 -11.65 3.00 0.11
CA GLU A 131 -12.24 3.30 -1.19
C GLU A 131 -12.36 4.80 -1.44
N PHE A 132 -12.71 5.58 -0.43
CA PHE A 132 -12.72 7.04 -0.53
C PHE A 132 -11.33 7.57 -0.94
N ASN A 133 -10.29 7.12 -0.25
CA ASN A 133 -8.90 7.51 -0.54
C ASN A 133 -8.45 7.06 -1.94
N ARG A 134 -8.85 5.85 -2.37
CA ARG A 134 -8.58 5.34 -3.72
C ARG A 134 -9.19 6.25 -4.78
N ILE A 135 -10.48 6.57 -4.66
CA ILE A 135 -11.21 7.41 -5.63
C ILE A 135 -10.64 8.83 -5.68
N VAL A 136 -10.33 9.44 -4.53
CA VAL A 136 -9.73 10.79 -4.49
C VAL A 136 -8.38 10.82 -5.19
N ARG A 137 -7.55 9.78 -4.97
CA ARG A 137 -6.25 9.63 -5.63
C ARG A 137 -6.42 9.47 -7.15
N GLU A 138 -7.27 8.56 -7.59
CA GLU A 138 -7.52 8.34 -9.01
C GLU A 138 -8.06 9.60 -9.68
N ALA A 139 -8.99 10.31 -9.04
CA ALA A 139 -9.52 11.57 -9.55
C ALA A 139 -8.47 12.68 -9.67
N TYR A 140 -7.42 12.65 -8.85
CA TYR A 140 -6.29 13.58 -8.98
C TYR A 140 -5.38 13.20 -10.16
N PHE A 141 -5.03 11.92 -10.29
CA PHE A 141 -4.09 11.46 -11.31
C PHE A 141 -4.71 11.31 -12.71
N ASN A 142 -6.03 11.20 -12.83
CA ASN A 142 -6.73 11.15 -14.12
C ASN A 142 -6.87 12.53 -14.79
N ARG A 143 -6.36 13.60 -14.18
CA ARG A 143 -6.32 14.93 -14.79
C ARG A 143 -5.17 15.05 -15.80
N PRO A 144 -5.28 15.91 -16.81
CA PRO A 144 -4.13 16.26 -17.67
C PRO A 144 -2.93 16.70 -16.84
N ALA A 145 -1.72 16.29 -17.23
CA ALA A 145 -0.51 16.58 -16.46
C ALA A 145 -0.28 18.10 -16.31
N GLU A 146 -0.63 18.87 -17.34
CA GLU A 146 -0.54 20.33 -17.34
C GLU A 146 -1.38 20.96 -16.23
N GLU A 147 -2.57 20.40 -15.95
CA GLU A 147 -3.46 20.88 -14.90
C GLU A 147 -3.05 20.34 -13.52
N ARG A 148 -2.67 19.06 -13.46
CA ARG A 148 -2.25 18.37 -12.23
C ARG A 148 -1.01 19.02 -11.63
N ASP A 149 -0.06 19.40 -12.46
CA ASP A 149 1.27 19.85 -12.04
C ASP A 149 1.45 21.37 -12.16
N ALA A 150 0.42 22.11 -12.61
CA ALA A 150 0.46 23.57 -12.75
C ALA A 150 0.95 24.30 -11.50
N TRP A 151 0.61 23.77 -10.32
CA TRP A 151 0.96 24.35 -9.03
C TRP A 151 2.45 24.19 -8.67
N LEU A 152 3.18 23.24 -9.28
CA LEU A 152 4.63 23.05 -9.05
C LEU A 152 5.44 24.28 -9.44
N LYS A 153 5.00 25.03 -10.45
CA LYS A 153 5.60 26.32 -10.85
C LYS A 153 5.63 27.33 -9.71
N TRP A 154 4.63 27.30 -8.82
CA TRP A 154 4.55 28.18 -7.66
C TRP A 154 5.50 27.76 -6.53
N LEU A 155 6.05 26.54 -6.60
CA LEU A 155 7.08 26.02 -5.70
C LEU A 155 8.49 26.09 -6.30
N GLY A 156 8.64 26.54 -7.55
CA GLY A 156 9.93 26.58 -8.24
C GLY A 156 10.46 25.21 -8.67
N LEU A 157 9.57 24.23 -8.90
CA LEU A 157 9.86 22.90 -9.43
C LEU A 157 9.50 22.77 -10.91
#